data_AF-A0AAW9RZ20-F1
#
_entry.id   AF-A0AAW9RZ20-F1
#
_cell.length_a   1.000
_cell.length_b   1.000
_cell.length_c   1.000
_cell.angle_alpha   90.00
_cell.angle_beta   90.00
_cell.angle_gamma   90.00
#
_symmetry.space_group_name_H-M   'P 1'
#
loop_
_entity.id
_entity.type
_entity.pdbx_description
1 polymer ?
#
loop_
_entity_poly.entity_id
_entity_poly.type
_entity_poly.pdbx_seq_one_letter_code
_entity_poly.pdbx_strand_id
1 'polypeptide(L)'
;MTPHFVMRVCAVGAGLVLLNGISTGQEKSPDQVGLVFPAFFNADDTAPASLGQSVAFALKLTVQSDLSSEGPTGSDRGEPQGGYGRGITYYVPATMSEPSHEAAARLARINGLQGTVWGVTTPLIDGIAIQSFLTLAMPYEDFRDTDQEIWQIEVGGETFRLGPPQQIVAFLSETVPTSFVSQFGDPAVIDYCLQDGSCVRFPDAQITRVWSVSDDGKASIRRDGTDYAVQLPQSDIYTSEVVDYANLFIAYARGNLDQAIAFADLYLKRHGPSGTSIDAHLFKAAALARTGRTEEAGAEIRAALDLNPVARRALRYGIMLELVRGAKPNERSEELYETLVSNYGVTDPFEESYQRLR
;
A
#
# COMPACT_ATOMS: atom_id res chain seq x y z
N MET A 1 -29.81 36.31 36.94
CA MET A 1 -30.04 35.91 35.54
C MET A 1 -28.81 35.15 35.08
N THR A 2 -28.87 33.83 35.18
CA THR A 2 -27.83 32.88 34.78
C THR A 2 -28.28 32.25 33.46
N PRO A 3 -27.43 32.17 32.41
CA PRO A 3 -27.85 31.55 31.17
C PRO A 3 -27.70 30.03 31.30
N HIS A 4 -28.78 29.30 31.03
CA HIS A 4 -28.76 27.86 30.86
C HIS A 4 -28.13 27.53 29.50
N PHE A 5 -26.96 26.91 29.52
CA PHE A 5 -26.32 26.32 28.35
C PHE A 5 -26.99 24.96 28.08
N VAL A 6 -27.81 24.88 27.04
CA VAL A 6 -28.42 23.63 26.59
C VAL A 6 -27.47 22.97 25.60
N MET A 7 -26.74 21.96 26.08
CA MET A 7 -25.89 21.12 25.24
C MET A 7 -26.78 20.16 24.44
N ARG A 8 -26.93 20.42 23.13
CA ARG A 8 -27.57 19.46 22.20
C ARG A 8 -26.56 18.36 21.88
N VAL A 9 -26.77 17.18 22.45
CA VAL A 9 -26.11 15.94 22.03
C VAL A 9 -26.78 15.49 20.73
N CYS A 10 -26.15 15.75 19.59
CA CYS A 10 -26.51 15.08 18.34
C CYS A 10 -26.00 13.65 18.43
N ALA A 11 -26.90 12.70 18.68
CA ALA A 11 -26.63 11.29 18.51
C ALA A 11 -26.41 11.01 17.02
N VAL A 12 -25.16 11.00 16.57
CA VAL A 12 -24.79 10.45 15.26
C VAL A 12 -24.90 8.94 15.41
N GLY A 13 -25.99 8.38 14.89
CA GLY A 13 -26.15 6.93 14.80
C GLY A 13 -25.05 6.37 13.91
N ALA A 14 -24.06 5.71 14.51
CA ALA A 14 -23.13 4.85 13.81
C ALA A 14 -23.93 3.68 13.24
N GLY A 15 -24.46 3.86 12.03
CA GLY A 15 -25.05 2.77 11.26
C GLY A 15 -23.95 1.75 10.98
N LEU A 16 -23.95 0.66 11.76
CA LEU A 16 -23.21 -0.54 11.44
C LEU A 16 -23.78 -1.05 10.10
N VAL A 17 -23.15 -0.68 8.99
CA VAL A 17 -23.47 -1.24 7.68
C VAL A 17 -22.96 -2.68 7.70
N LEU A 18 -23.82 -3.58 8.18
CA LEU A 18 -23.64 -5.01 7.96
C LEU A 18 -23.79 -5.23 6.46
N LEU A 19 -22.67 -5.53 5.80
CA LEU A 19 -22.57 -5.88 4.37
C LEU A 19 -23.33 -7.20 4.12
N ASN A 20 -24.66 -7.13 4.11
CA ASN A 20 -25.51 -8.25 3.75
C ASN A 20 -25.53 -8.37 2.22
N GLY A 21 -24.77 -9.33 1.68
CA GLY A 21 -25.05 -9.89 0.36
C GLY A 21 -24.10 -9.55 -0.79
N ILE A 22 -22.81 -9.29 -0.56
CA ILE A 22 -21.81 -9.36 -1.64
C ILE A 22 -21.51 -10.85 -1.88
N SER A 23 -22.31 -11.52 -2.70
CA SER A 23 -22.11 -12.94 -3.02
C SER A 23 -21.36 -13.14 -4.35
N THR A 24 -20.26 -13.90 -4.26
CA THR A 24 -19.76 -14.87 -5.24
C THR A 24 -19.15 -14.36 -6.54
N GLY A 25 -18.15 -13.50 -6.41
CA GLY A 25 -17.09 -13.35 -7.42
C GLY A 25 -15.68 -13.26 -6.82
N GLN A 26 -15.54 -13.26 -5.49
CA GLN A 26 -14.23 -13.33 -4.84
C GLN A 26 -13.63 -14.71 -5.12
N GLU A 27 -12.52 -14.68 -5.86
CA GLU A 27 -11.68 -15.83 -6.14
C GLU A 27 -11.37 -16.55 -4.82
N LYS A 28 -11.73 -17.83 -4.70
CA LYS A 28 -11.63 -18.66 -3.47
C LYS A 28 -10.19 -18.97 -3.04
N SER A 29 -9.22 -18.13 -3.40
CA SER A 29 -7.84 -18.29 -2.95
C SER A 29 -7.72 -17.70 -1.54
N PRO A 30 -7.29 -18.49 -0.53
CA PRO A 30 -7.13 -18.00 0.84
C PRO A 30 -6.05 -16.90 0.95
N ASP A 31 -5.06 -16.89 0.04
CA ASP A 31 -3.91 -15.98 0.10
C ASP A 31 -4.08 -14.65 -0.67
N GLN A 32 -5.01 -13.78 -0.24
CA GLN A 32 -5.20 -12.44 -0.85
C GLN A 32 -4.54 -11.33 -0.02
N VAL A 33 -3.78 -10.46 -0.68
CA VAL A 33 -3.27 -9.22 -0.08
C VAL A 33 -4.07 -8.05 -0.61
N GLY A 34 -4.51 -7.15 0.26
CA GLY A 34 -5.24 -5.98 -0.17
C GLY A 34 -5.18 -4.77 0.75
N LEU A 35 -5.64 -3.67 0.18
CA LEU A 35 -5.66 -2.35 0.80
C LEU A 35 -7.08 -1.76 0.74
N VAL A 36 -7.50 -1.12 1.82
CA VAL A 36 -8.72 -0.30 1.87
C VAL A 36 -8.40 1.15 1.53
N PHE A 37 -9.28 1.80 0.78
CA PHE A 37 -9.23 3.21 0.42
C PHE A 37 -10.52 3.89 0.90
N PRO A 38 -10.60 4.38 2.16
CA PRO A 38 -11.68 5.24 2.59
C PRO A 38 -11.63 6.59 1.89
N ALA A 39 -12.75 7.30 1.88
CA ALA A 39 -12.75 8.71 1.50
C ALA A 39 -11.75 9.49 2.37
N PHE A 40 -10.97 10.36 1.73
CA PHE A 40 -10.01 11.21 2.44
C PHE A 40 -10.74 12.29 3.23
N PHE A 41 -10.11 12.74 4.32
CA PHE A 41 -10.64 13.85 5.12
C PHE A 41 -10.46 15.17 4.37
N ASN A 42 -11.43 16.07 4.46
CA ASN A 42 -11.24 17.45 4.03
C ASN A 42 -10.66 18.27 5.19
N ALA A 43 -9.59 19.02 4.95
CA ALA A 43 -9.02 19.93 5.95
C ALA A 43 -9.92 21.14 6.24
N ASP A 44 -10.80 21.47 5.29
CA ASP A 44 -11.74 22.58 5.36
C ASP A 44 -13.17 22.03 5.22
N ASP A 45 -14.02 22.31 6.21
CA ASP A 45 -15.43 21.89 6.24
C ASP A 45 -16.25 22.52 5.10
N THR A 46 -15.74 23.55 4.42
CA THR A 46 -16.37 24.15 3.23
C THR A 46 -16.07 23.38 1.94
N ALA A 47 -15.08 22.48 1.94
CA ALA A 47 -14.75 21.68 0.77
C ALA A 47 -15.88 20.65 0.48
N PRO A 48 -16.23 20.43 -0.80
CA PRO A 48 -17.22 19.41 -1.16
C PRO A 48 -16.82 18.02 -0.61
N ALA A 49 -17.76 17.27 -0.05
CA ALA A 49 -17.52 15.92 0.44
C ALA A 49 -17.02 14.97 -0.66
N SER A 50 -17.41 15.23 -1.91
CA SER A 50 -16.93 14.48 -3.08
C SER A 50 -15.43 14.60 -3.29
N LEU A 51 -14.76 15.66 -2.80
CA LEU A 51 -13.32 15.87 -2.98
C LEU A 51 -12.48 14.67 -2.48
N GLY A 52 -12.64 14.35 -1.19
CA GLY A 52 -11.93 13.23 -0.58
C GLY A 52 -12.32 11.88 -1.16
N GLN A 53 -13.56 11.74 -1.65
CA GLN A 53 -14.02 10.54 -2.36
C GLN A 53 -13.33 10.39 -3.71
N SER A 54 -13.25 11.45 -4.52
CA SER A 54 -12.60 11.45 -5.83
C SER A 54 -11.13 11.03 -5.70
N VAL A 55 -10.39 11.63 -4.75
CA VAL A 55 -8.96 11.36 -4.55
C VAL A 55 -8.73 9.91 -4.14
N ALA A 56 -9.46 9.43 -3.13
CA ALA A 56 -9.35 8.05 -2.66
C ALA A 56 -9.66 7.04 -3.76
N PHE A 57 -10.71 7.30 -4.53
CA PHE A 57 -11.13 6.43 -5.61
C PHE A 57 -10.13 6.40 -6.77
N ALA A 58 -9.58 7.55 -7.14
CA ALA A 58 -8.54 7.64 -8.16
C ALA A 58 -7.29 6.84 -7.77
N LEU A 59 -6.77 7.04 -6.55
CA LEU A 59 -5.63 6.28 -6.03
C LEU A 59 -5.91 4.77 -6.04
N LYS A 60 -7.11 4.37 -5.61
CA LYS A 60 -7.57 2.98 -5.62
C LYS A 60 -7.53 2.37 -7.02
N LEU A 61 -8.00 3.09 -8.03
CA LEU A 61 -8.00 2.62 -9.43
C LEU A 61 -6.60 2.51 -10.00
N THR A 62 -5.71 3.46 -9.68
CA THR A 62 -4.32 3.41 -10.13
C THR A 62 -3.60 2.20 -9.55
N VAL A 63 -3.64 2.03 -8.22
CA VAL A 63 -3.02 0.87 -7.56
C VAL A 63 -3.60 -0.43 -8.14
N GLN A 64 -4.91 -0.49 -8.35
CA GLN A 64 -5.53 -1.67 -8.94
C GLN A 64 -5.09 -1.94 -10.39
N SER A 65 -4.89 -0.89 -11.20
CA SER A 65 -4.39 -1.00 -12.56
C SER A 65 -3.01 -1.63 -12.60
N ASP A 66 -2.08 -1.14 -11.79
CA ASP A 66 -0.69 -1.61 -11.80
C ASP A 66 -0.58 -3.05 -11.30
N LEU A 67 -1.41 -3.44 -10.33
CA LEU A 67 -1.53 -4.83 -9.88
C LEU A 67 -2.13 -5.77 -10.92
N SER A 68 -2.97 -5.23 -11.81
CA SER A 68 -3.63 -5.99 -12.87
C SER A 68 -2.77 -6.18 -14.10
N SER A 69 -1.78 -5.31 -14.32
CA SER A 69 -0.87 -5.46 -15.44
C SER A 69 -0.15 -6.81 -15.34
N GLU A 70 -0.28 -7.66 -16.38
CA GLU A 70 0.65 -8.76 -16.58
C GLU A 70 2.04 -8.15 -16.48
N GLY A 71 2.85 -8.60 -15.52
CA GLY A 71 4.01 -7.84 -15.05
C GLY A 71 4.92 -7.34 -16.18
N PRO A 72 5.82 -6.36 -15.91
CA PRO A 72 6.66 -5.72 -16.93
C PRO A 72 7.61 -6.66 -17.70
N THR A 73 7.57 -7.98 -17.45
CA THR A 73 8.51 -8.99 -17.92
C THR A 73 7.93 -10.08 -18.83
N GLY A 74 6.66 -10.01 -19.25
CA GLY A 74 5.99 -11.17 -19.85
C GLY A 74 5.13 -10.95 -21.10
N SER A 75 5.69 -10.56 -22.24
CA SER A 75 4.99 -10.62 -23.55
C SER A 75 5.57 -11.65 -24.55
N ASP A 76 6.71 -12.28 -24.27
CA ASP A 76 7.46 -13.03 -25.29
C ASP A 76 7.21 -14.55 -25.37
N ARG A 77 6.33 -15.13 -24.54
CA ARG A 77 6.19 -16.61 -24.47
C ARG A 77 4.82 -17.20 -24.80
N GLY A 78 3.92 -16.45 -25.44
CA GLY A 78 2.78 -17.02 -26.19
C GLY A 78 1.77 -17.88 -25.41
N GLU A 79 1.96 -18.10 -24.11
CA GLU A 79 0.98 -18.65 -23.19
C GLU A 79 0.65 -17.58 -22.16
N PRO A 80 -0.63 -17.23 -21.95
CA PRO A 80 -1.05 -16.39 -20.85
C PRO A 80 -0.91 -17.18 -19.53
N GLN A 81 0.33 -17.33 -19.06
CA GLN A 81 0.63 -17.85 -17.71
C GLN A 81 0.64 -16.75 -16.65
N GLY A 82 0.15 -15.55 -16.97
CA GLY A 82 -0.04 -14.45 -16.02
C GLY A 82 -1.34 -14.60 -15.27
N GLY A 83 -1.40 -15.48 -14.27
CA GLY A 83 -2.48 -15.42 -13.28
C GLY A 83 -2.49 -14.01 -12.69
N TYR A 84 -3.51 -13.22 -13.02
CA TYR A 84 -3.74 -11.89 -12.46
C TYR A 84 -3.50 -11.93 -10.96
N GLY A 85 -2.73 -10.97 -10.49
CA GLY A 85 -2.19 -11.06 -9.18
C GLY A 85 -3.25 -11.09 -8.07
N ARG A 86 -3.00 -11.87 -7.01
CA ARG A 86 -3.75 -11.97 -5.73
C ARG A 86 -3.86 -10.65 -4.92
N GLY A 87 -3.74 -9.50 -5.57
CA GLY A 87 -3.88 -8.18 -4.97
C GLY A 87 -5.32 -7.68 -5.09
N ILE A 88 -5.94 -7.23 -4.00
CA ILE A 88 -7.27 -6.63 -4.04
C ILE A 88 -7.24 -5.22 -3.44
N THR A 89 -8.02 -4.30 -4.00
CA THR A 89 -8.24 -2.99 -3.41
C THR A 89 -9.73 -2.81 -3.14
N TYR A 90 -10.06 -2.28 -1.97
CA TYR A 90 -11.43 -2.08 -1.54
C TYR A 90 -11.69 -0.59 -1.31
N TYR A 91 -12.76 -0.05 -1.89
CA TYR A 91 -13.12 1.35 -1.72
C TYR A 91 -14.19 1.50 -0.64
N VAL A 92 -14.05 2.49 0.23
CA VAL A 92 -15.09 2.84 1.22
C VAL A 92 -15.47 4.30 1.01
N PRO A 93 -16.70 4.61 0.55
CA PRO A 93 -17.08 6.00 0.23
C PRO A 93 -17.24 6.90 1.46
N ALA A 94 -17.20 6.33 2.66
CA ALA A 94 -17.22 7.05 3.91
C ALA A 94 -15.80 7.34 4.41
N THR A 95 -15.62 8.51 5.04
CA THR A 95 -14.43 8.79 5.83
C THR A 95 -14.37 7.86 7.04
N MET A 96 -13.17 7.64 7.56
CA MET A 96 -13.02 6.97 8.85
C MET A 96 -13.58 7.86 9.97
N SER A 97 -13.80 7.28 11.14
CA SER A 97 -14.31 8.02 12.31
C SER A 97 -13.37 9.14 12.76
N GLU A 98 -12.06 9.00 12.51
CA GLU A 98 -11.02 9.96 12.87
C GLU A 98 -9.79 9.80 11.95
N PRO A 99 -9.01 10.87 11.73
CA PRO A 99 -7.80 10.83 10.91
C PRO A 99 -6.62 10.27 11.72
N SER A 100 -6.68 8.98 12.07
CA SER A 100 -5.66 8.31 12.88
C SER A 100 -5.19 7.00 12.25
N HIS A 101 -3.93 6.63 12.49
CA HIS A 101 -3.41 5.32 12.11
C HIS A 101 -4.16 4.19 12.81
N GLU A 102 -4.65 4.40 14.04
CA GLU A 102 -5.44 3.38 14.75
C GLU A 102 -6.77 3.10 14.04
N ALA A 103 -7.49 4.15 13.63
CA ALA A 103 -8.73 4.02 12.86
C ALA A 103 -8.48 3.37 11.50
N ALA A 104 -7.37 3.72 10.83
CA ALA A 104 -6.97 3.12 9.57
C ALA A 104 -6.65 1.62 9.71
N ALA A 105 -5.89 1.22 10.71
CA ALA A 105 -5.59 -0.19 10.98
C ALA A 105 -6.86 -0.98 11.34
N ARG A 106 -7.76 -0.38 12.14
CA ARG A 106 -9.06 -0.97 12.48
C ARG A 106 -9.93 -1.15 11.23
N LEU A 107 -9.96 -0.18 10.33
CA LEU A 107 -10.71 -0.27 9.07
C LEU A 107 -10.20 -1.43 8.20
N ALA A 108 -8.88 -1.61 8.09
CA ALA A 108 -8.34 -2.73 7.32
C ALA A 108 -8.76 -4.08 7.93
N ARG A 109 -8.61 -4.24 9.27
CA ARG A 109 -9.00 -5.47 9.99
C ARG A 109 -10.47 -5.85 9.81
N ILE A 110 -11.41 -4.91 9.95
CA ILE A 110 -12.83 -5.23 9.79
C ILE A 110 -13.21 -5.63 8.35
N ASN A 111 -12.37 -5.28 7.38
CA ASN A 111 -12.51 -5.70 5.98
C ASN A 111 -11.64 -6.93 5.64
N GLY A 112 -10.88 -7.48 6.60
CA GLY A 112 -9.98 -8.61 6.38
C GLY A 112 -8.81 -8.29 5.43
N LEU A 113 -8.34 -7.04 5.44
CA LEU A 113 -7.27 -6.54 4.56
C LEU A 113 -6.03 -6.12 5.36
N GLN A 114 -4.87 -6.10 4.70
CA GLN A 114 -3.56 -5.88 5.32
C GLN A 114 -3.27 -4.42 5.60
N GLY A 115 -3.95 -3.47 4.95
CA GLY A 115 -3.71 -2.06 5.22
C GLY A 115 -4.77 -1.12 4.68
N THR A 116 -4.58 0.15 5.00
CA THR A 116 -5.44 1.25 4.59
C THR A 116 -4.59 2.38 4.05
N VAL A 117 -4.90 2.84 2.83
CA VAL A 117 -4.38 4.09 2.28
C VAL A 117 -5.40 5.19 2.58
N TRP A 118 -4.98 6.20 3.33
CA TRP A 118 -5.87 7.28 3.78
C TRP A 118 -5.12 8.61 3.77
N GLY A 119 -5.84 9.72 3.95
CA GLY A 119 -5.18 11.02 3.94
C GLY A 119 -6.11 12.18 4.18
N VAL A 120 -5.54 13.37 4.00
CA VAL A 120 -6.23 14.66 4.12
C VAL A 120 -6.07 15.41 2.81
N THR A 121 -7.15 15.98 2.31
CA THR A 121 -7.19 16.86 1.15
C THR A 121 -7.45 18.29 1.58
N THR A 122 -6.63 19.21 1.08
CA THR A 122 -6.72 20.64 1.36
C THR A 122 -6.93 21.40 0.05
N PRO A 123 -8.09 22.07 -0.14
CA PRO A 123 -8.29 22.93 -1.30
C PRO A 123 -7.24 24.04 -1.36
N LEU A 124 -6.69 24.29 -2.54
CA LEU A 124 -5.83 25.41 -2.87
C LEU A 124 -6.54 26.32 -3.88
N ILE A 125 -5.94 27.47 -4.21
CA ILE A 125 -6.52 28.41 -5.18
C ILE A 125 -6.65 27.77 -6.58
N ASP A 126 -5.66 26.97 -6.98
CA ASP A 126 -5.50 26.38 -8.32
C ASP A 126 -5.39 24.85 -8.31
N GLY A 127 -5.66 24.22 -7.17
CA GLY A 127 -5.55 22.77 -7.03
C GLY A 127 -5.99 22.25 -5.67
N ILE A 128 -5.51 21.06 -5.35
CA ILE A 128 -5.71 20.41 -4.05
C ILE A 128 -4.37 19.86 -3.61
N ALA A 129 -3.97 20.15 -2.37
CA ALA A 129 -2.90 19.44 -1.71
C ALA A 129 -3.45 18.14 -1.09
N ILE A 130 -2.71 17.05 -1.28
CA ILE A 130 -3.04 15.72 -0.78
C ILE A 130 -1.91 15.29 0.15
N GLN A 131 -2.23 15.08 1.43
CA GLN A 131 -1.32 14.43 2.37
C GLN A 131 -1.80 13.00 2.59
N SER A 132 -1.03 12.04 2.09
CA SER A 132 -1.39 10.63 2.13
C SER A 132 -0.58 9.85 3.18
N PHE A 133 -1.16 8.74 3.61
CA PHE A 133 -0.59 7.79 4.55
C PHE A 133 -0.96 6.36 4.14
N LEU A 134 -0.07 5.41 4.43
CA LEU A 134 -0.36 3.99 4.40
C LEU A 134 -0.20 3.45 5.83
N THR A 135 -1.24 2.78 6.32
CA THR A 135 -1.21 2.07 7.60
C THR A 135 -1.43 0.59 7.38
N LEU A 136 -0.48 -0.25 7.79
CA LEU A 136 -0.61 -1.69 7.81
C LEU A 136 -1.30 -2.14 9.11
N ALA A 137 -2.23 -3.08 9.00
CA ALA A 137 -2.91 -3.68 10.12
C ALA A 137 -2.10 -4.85 10.68
N MET A 138 -1.23 -4.55 11.65
CA MET A 138 -0.45 -5.56 12.38
C MET A 138 -1.02 -5.81 13.78
N PRO A 139 -1.05 -7.07 14.26
CA PRO A 139 -0.78 -8.30 13.51
C PRO A 139 -1.86 -8.55 12.43
N TYR A 140 -1.48 -9.25 11.35
CA TYR A 140 -2.44 -9.69 10.34
C TYR A 140 -3.24 -10.85 10.90
N GLU A 141 -4.50 -10.61 11.27
CA GLU A 141 -5.48 -11.68 11.44
C GLU A 141 -6.17 -11.87 10.09
N ASP A 142 -5.41 -12.37 9.10
CA ASP A 142 -5.97 -12.72 7.80
C ASP A 142 -6.04 -14.24 7.63
N PHE A 143 -6.91 -14.68 6.72
CA PHE A 143 -7.18 -16.11 6.50
C PHE A 143 -6.14 -16.79 5.60
N ARG A 144 -4.96 -16.16 5.43
CA ARG A 144 -3.92 -16.68 4.56
C ARG A 144 -3.16 -17.79 5.26
N ASP A 145 -2.71 -18.76 4.47
CA ASP A 145 -1.88 -19.85 4.96
C ASP A 145 -0.42 -19.43 5.11
N THR A 146 0.00 -18.34 4.45
CA THR A 146 1.38 -17.85 4.45
C THR A 146 1.51 -16.34 4.58
N ASP A 147 2.36 -15.91 5.53
CA ASP A 147 2.75 -14.52 5.76
C ASP A 147 3.95 -14.12 4.88
N GLN A 148 3.76 -14.06 3.56
CA GLN A 148 4.88 -13.84 2.61
C GLN A 148 5.58 -12.49 2.80
N GLU A 149 4.92 -11.51 3.41
CA GLU A 149 5.50 -10.22 3.82
C GLU A 149 6.46 -10.32 5.00
N ILE A 150 6.48 -11.44 5.73
CA ILE A 150 7.45 -11.69 6.79
C ILE A 150 8.66 -12.39 6.19
N TRP A 151 9.80 -11.70 6.18
CA TRP A 151 11.08 -12.34 5.93
C TRP A 151 11.48 -13.14 7.18
N GLN A 152 11.50 -14.46 7.05
CA GLN A 152 11.83 -15.37 8.13
C GLN A 152 13.01 -16.28 7.76
N ILE A 153 13.92 -16.49 8.70
CA ILE A 153 15.00 -17.49 8.62
C ILE A 153 15.21 -18.17 9.98
N GLU A 154 15.78 -19.37 9.95
CA GLU A 154 16.23 -20.10 11.14
C GLU A 154 17.75 -20.21 11.13
N VAL A 155 18.39 -19.78 12.23
CA VAL A 155 19.84 -19.81 12.38
C VAL A 155 20.19 -20.20 13.81
N GLY A 156 20.97 -21.27 13.98
CA GLY A 156 21.42 -21.71 15.31
C GLY A 156 20.29 -22.09 16.28
N GLY A 157 19.11 -22.47 15.78
CA GLY A 157 17.93 -22.77 16.60
C GLY A 157 17.10 -21.54 16.97
N GLU A 158 17.51 -20.33 16.57
CA GLU A 158 16.74 -19.10 16.71
C GLU A 158 15.99 -18.79 15.42
N THR A 159 14.75 -18.29 15.54
CA THR A 159 13.94 -17.83 14.40
C THR A 159 13.99 -16.31 14.33
N PHE A 160 14.50 -15.77 13.22
CA PHE A 160 14.49 -14.34 12.96
C PHE A 160 13.32 -14.01 12.05
N ARG A 161 12.54 -12.98 12.42
CA ARG A 161 11.38 -12.51 11.65
C ARG A 161 11.48 -11.00 11.47
N LEU A 162 11.39 -10.53 10.24
CA LEU A 162 11.26 -9.12 9.90
C LEU A 162 10.04 -8.94 9.00
N GLY A 163 9.07 -8.16 9.46
CA GLY A 163 7.96 -7.72 8.62
C GLY A 163 8.38 -6.59 7.66
N PRO A 164 7.40 -5.94 7.00
CA PRO A 164 7.62 -4.75 6.19
C PRO A 164 8.47 -3.69 6.93
N PRO A 165 9.33 -2.94 6.22
CA PRO A 165 10.25 -1.98 6.86
C PRO A 165 9.54 -0.94 7.76
N GLN A 166 8.31 -0.57 7.42
CA GLN A 166 7.44 0.30 8.20
C GLN A 166 6.01 -0.21 8.17
N GLN A 167 5.30 -0.01 9.28
CA GLN A 167 3.85 -0.27 9.39
C GLN A 167 3.02 1.00 9.16
N ILE A 168 3.63 2.15 9.42
CA ILE A 168 3.02 3.47 9.25
C ILE A 168 3.94 4.25 8.33
N VAL A 169 3.41 4.64 7.18
CA VAL A 169 4.13 5.39 6.17
C VAL A 169 3.42 6.71 5.97
N ALA A 170 4.15 7.81 6.08
CA ALA A 170 3.72 9.14 5.69
C ALA A 170 4.43 9.51 4.39
N PHE A 171 3.66 9.85 3.37
CA PHE A 171 4.18 10.23 2.07
C PHE A 171 4.41 11.74 2.01
N LEU A 172 5.18 12.20 1.03
CA LEU A 172 5.26 13.62 0.75
C LEU A 172 3.89 14.16 0.30
N SER A 173 3.61 15.41 0.63
CA SER A 173 2.40 16.08 0.12
C SER A 173 2.50 16.26 -1.39
N GLU A 174 1.41 15.93 -2.10
CA GLU A 174 1.30 16.07 -3.55
C GLU A 174 0.23 17.11 -3.89
N THR A 175 0.31 17.70 -5.09
CA THR A 175 -0.72 18.65 -5.55
C THR A 175 -1.33 18.17 -6.86
N VAL A 176 -2.66 18.20 -6.95
CA VAL A 176 -3.41 17.93 -8.18
C VAL A 176 -4.19 19.16 -8.62
N PRO A 177 -4.36 19.42 -9.93
CA PRO A 177 -5.11 20.57 -10.41
C PRO A 177 -6.60 20.45 -10.10
N THR A 178 -7.31 21.56 -9.96
CA THR A 178 -8.77 21.56 -9.69
C THR A 178 -9.57 20.82 -10.77
N SER A 179 -9.04 20.77 -12.01
CA SER A 179 -9.63 20.01 -13.12
C SER A 179 -9.73 18.50 -12.84
N PHE A 180 -8.86 17.95 -12.00
CA PHE A 180 -8.91 16.55 -11.60
C PHE A 180 -10.21 16.22 -10.87
N VAL A 181 -10.62 17.09 -9.94
CA VAL A 181 -11.81 16.88 -9.12
C VAL A 181 -13.09 17.13 -9.89
N SER A 182 -13.09 18.13 -10.78
CA SER A 182 -14.25 18.35 -11.65
C SER A 182 -14.50 17.21 -12.64
N GLN A 183 -13.45 16.47 -13.02
CA GLN A 183 -13.56 15.30 -13.90
C GLN A 183 -14.00 14.04 -13.15
N PHE A 184 -13.47 13.76 -11.95
CA PHE A 184 -13.85 12.57 -11.19
C PHE A 184 -15.22 12.71 -10.51
N GLY A 185 -15.49 13.87 -9.89
CA GLY A 185 -16.71 14.09 -9.13
C GLY A 185 -16.99 13.00 -8.08
N ASP A 186 -18.27 12.69 -7.87
CA ASP A 186 -18.69 11.55 -7.05
C ASP A 186 -18.44 10.24 -7.82
N PRO A 187 -17.67 9.27 -7.28
CA PRO A 187 -17.46 7.97 -7.92
C PRO A 187 -18.74 7.23 -8.35
N ALA A 188 -19.86 7.49 -7.68
CA ALA A 188 -21.17 6.92 -8.03
C ALA A 188 -21.77 7.48 -9.33
N VAL A 189 -21.28 8.62 -9.82
CA VAL A 189 -21.77 9.26 -11.06
C VAL A 189 -20.91 8.99 -12.28
N ILE A 190 -19.81 8.24 -12.12
CA ILE A 190 -18.92 7.88 -13.21
C ILE A 190 -19.65 6.97 -14.20
N ASP A 191 -19.54 7.30 -15.48
CA ASP A 191 -20.10 6.52 -16.57
C ASP A 191 -19.13 5.40 -16.99
N TYR A 192 -19.61 4.16 -16.88
CA TYR A 192 -18.92 2.94 -17.29
C TYR A 192 -19.53 2.47 -18.60
N CYS A 193 -18.80 2.62 -19.70
CA CYS A 193 -19.34 2.45 -21.04
C CYS A 193 -18.96 1.10 -21.65
N LEU A 194 -19.94 0.37 -22.16
CA LEU A 194 -19.74 -0.83 -22.96
C LEU A 194 -19.14 -0.48 -24.33
N GLN A 195 -18.68 -1.50 -25.06
CA GLN A 195 -18.14 -1.32 -26.41
C GLN A 195 -19.18 -0.77 -27.41
N ASP A 196 -20.48 -0.98 -27.15
CA ASP A 196 -21.57 -0.46 -27.97
C ASP A 196 -21.88 1.03 -27.71
N GLY A 197 -21.16 1.66 -26.76
CA GLY A 197 -21.33 3.05 -26.38
C GLY A 197 -22.41 3.30 -25.33
N SER A 198 -23.15 2.28 -24.90
CA SER A 198 -24.07 2.42 -23.76
C SER A 198 -23.28 2.53 -22.46
N CYS A 199 -23.70 3.42 -21.56
CA CYS A 199 -23.02 3.62 -20.28
C CYS A 199 -23.95 3.31 -19.12
N VAL A 200 -23.38 2.72 -18.08
CA VAL A 200 -24.05 2.43 -16.80
C VAL A 200 -23.31 3.13 -15.68
N ARG A 201 -24.02 3.39 -14.57
CA ARG A 201 -23.45 3.94 -13.34
C ARG A 201 -23.55 2.91 -12.24
N PHE A 202 -22.54 2.86 -11.39
CA PHE A 202 -22.48 1.93 -10.26
C PHE A 202 -22.53 2.71 -8.95
N PRO A 203 -23.70 2.75 -8.27
CA PRO A 203 -23.88 3.57 -7.06
C PRO A 203 -22.96 3.17 -5.89
N ASP A 204 -22.49 1.93 -5.85
CA ASP A 204 -21.59 1.43 -4.81
C ASP A 204 -20.12 1.79 -5.07
N ALA A 205 -19.80 2.28 -6.27
CA ALA A 205 -18.46 2.50 -6.79
C ALA A 205 -17.51 1.29 -6.56
N GLN A 206 -18.06 0.09 -6.37
CA GLN A 206 -17.26 -1.11 -6.17
C GLN A 206 -16.86 -1.66 -7.52
N ILE A 207 -15.59 -1.45 -7.85
CA ILE A 207 -14.96 -2.04 -9.03
C ILE A 207 -14.11 -3.22 -8.61
N THR A 208 -14.46 -4.39 -9.15
CA THR A 208 -13.82 -5.66 -8.86
C THR A 208 -12.43 -5.75 -9.47
N ARG A 209 -12.24 -5.22 -10.70
CA ARG A 209 -10.98 -5.35 -11.43
C ARG A 209 -10.81 -4.27 -12.51
N VAL A 210 -9.68 -3.58 -12.50
CA VAL A 210 -9.13 -2.88 -13.67
C VAL A 210 -8.29 -3.90 -14.43
N TRP A 211 -8.35 -3.93 -15.77
CA TRP A 211 -7.65 -4.88 -16.65
C TRP A 211 -6.50 -4.24 -17.40
N SER A 212 -6.70 -3.00 -17.80
CA SER A 212 -5.72 -2.21 -18.53
C SER A 212 -6.08 -0.75 -18.39
N VAL A 213 -5.08 0.10 -18.50
CA VAL A 213 -5.23 1.55 -18.69
C VAL A 213 -4.40 1.89 -19.91
N SER A 214 -5.02 2.45 -20.95
CA SER A 214 -4.30 2.93 -22.12
C SER A 214 -3.64 4.29 -21.85
N ASP A 215 -2.71 4.68 -22.73
CA ASP A 215 -1.96 5.93 -22.62
C ASP A 215 -2.85 7.19 -22.60
N ASP A 216 -4.07 7.10 -23.15
CA ASP A 216 -5.07 8.16 -23.12
C ASP A 216 -5.90 8.20 -21.81
N GLY A 217 -5.58 7.33 -20.84
CA GLY A 217 -6.25 7.23 -19.55
C GLY A 217 -7.53 6.41 -19.57
N LYS A 218 -7.89 5.75 -20.68
CA LYS A 218 -9.05 4.87 -20.72
C LYS A 218 -8.74 3.54 -20.03
N ALA A 219 -9.44 3.28 -18.92
CA ALA A 219 -9.32 2.04 -18.19
C ALA A 219 -10.39 1.04 -18.62
N SER A 220 -9.99 -0.21 -18.85
CA SER A 220 -10.91 -1.33 -19.03
C SER A 220 -11.17 -1.98 -17.67
N ILE A 221 -12.42 -2.12 -17.27
CA ILE A 221 -12.86 -2.62 -15.98
C ILE A 221 -13.79 -3.80 -16.19
N ARG A 222 -13.67 -4.87 -15.39
CA ARG A 222 -14.63 -5.97 -15.40
C ARG A 222 -15.46 -5.98 -14.14
N ARG A 223 -16.79 -6.06 -14.32
CA ARG A 223 -17.77 -6.27 -13.26
C ARG A 223 -18.79 -7.29 -13.71
N ASP A 224 -19.06 -8.28 -12.86
CA ASP A 224 -20.05 -9.35 -13.12
C ASP A 224 -19.85 -10.03 -14.50
N GLY A 225 -18.60 -10.22 -14.89
CA GLY A 225 -18.21 -10.82 -16.18
C GLY A 225 -18.33 -9.91 -17.40
N THR A 226 -18.73 -8.65 -17.22
CA THR A 226 -18.88 -7.66 -18.30
C THR A 226 -17.75 -6.64 -18.26
N ASP A 227 -17.18 -6.33 -19.42
CA ASP A 227 -16.11 -5.34 -19.58
C ASP A 227 -16.69 -3.95 -19.92
N TYR A 228 -16.28 -2.96 -19.14
CA TYR A 228 -16.62 -1.56 -19.27
C TYR A 228 -15.36 -0.74 -19.50
N ALA A 229 -15.48 0.35 -20.24
CA ALA A 229 -14.48 1.39 -20.32
C ALA A 229 -14.86 2.55 -19.40
N VAL A 230 -13.87 3.08 -18.68
CA VAL A 230 -13.99 4.34 -17.94
C VAL A 230 -12.85 5.26 -18.35
N GLN A 231 -13.13 6.54 -18.49
CA GLN A 231 -12.08 7.54 -18.69
C GLN A 231 -11.54 7.95 -17.32
N LEU A 232 -10.27 7.65 -17.07
CA LEU A 232 -9.57 8.21 -15.92
C LEU A 232 -9.02 9.60 -16.29
N PRO A 233 -9.12 10.60 -15.40
CA PRO A 233 -8.63 11.95 -15.66
C PRO A 233 -7.11 11.99 -15.67
N GLN A 234 -6.52 12.56 -16.72
CA GLN A 234 -5.07 12.73 -16.78
C GLN A 234 -4.56 13.50 -15.55
N SER A 235 -3.67 12.88 -14.78
CA SER A 235 -3.17 13.42 -13.52
C SER A 235 -1.85 12.77 -13.14
N ASP A 236 -0.97 13.55 -12.54
CA ASP A 236 0.31 13.05 -12.01
C ASP A 236 0.13 12.14 -10.79
N ILE A 237 -1.09 12.04 -10.26
CA ILE A 237 -1.45 11.09 -9.20
C ILE A 237 -1.17 9.63 -9.60
N TYR A 238 -1.10 9.34 -10.90
CA TYR A 238 -0.75 8.01 -11.43
C TYR A 238 0.71 7.62 -11.18
N THR A 239 1.57 8.61 -10.96
CA THR A 239 2.98 8.43 -10.61
C THR A 239 3.27 8.89 -9.18
N SER A 240 2.23 8.93 -8.34
CA SER A 240 2.36 9.32 -6.93
C SER A 240 3.24 8.35 -6.15
N GLU A 241 3.90 8.89 -5.12
CA GLU A 241 4.71 8.10 -4.19
C GLU A 241 3.87 7.00 -3.53
N VAL A 242 2.60 7.32 -3.24
CA VAL A 242 1.62 6.41 -2.63
C VAL A 242 1.36 5.19 -3.51
N VAL A 243 1.14 5.41 -4.81
CA VAL A 243 0.84 4.36 -5.77
C VAL A 243 2.03 3.43 -5.92
N ASP A 244 3.22 3.99 -6.20
CA ASP A 244 4.42 3.19 -6.42
C ASP A 244 4.78 2.38 -5.15
N TYR A 245 4.65 2.98 -3.95
CA TYR A 245 4.90 2.28 -2.69
C TYR A 245 3.85 1.19 -2.41
N ALA A 246 2.56 1.46 -2.64
CA ALA A 246 1.50 0.48 -2.44
C ALA A 246 1.68 -0.74 -3.35
N ASN A 247 2.04 -0.52 -4.62
CA ASN A 247 2.35 -1.57 -5.58
C ASN A 247 3.55 -2.41 -5.14
N LEU A 248 4.63 -1.76 -4.69
CA LEU A 248 5.80 -2.43 -4.12
C LEU A 248 5.44 -3.31 -2.93
N PHE A 249 4.71 -2.76 -1.95
CA PHE A 249 4.28 -3.51 -0.77
C PHE A 249 3.44 -4.72 -1.14
N ILE A 250 2.41 -4.54 -1.99
CA ILE A 250 1.52 -5.64 -2.39
C ILE A 250 2.28 -6.73 -3.15
N ALA A 251 3.19 -6.36 -4.06
CA ALA A 251 4.00 -7.33 -4.79
C ALA A 251 4.86 -8.16 -3.82
N TYR A 252 5.51 -7.50 -2.87
CA TYR A 252 6.34 -8.16 -1.86
C TYR A 252 5.52 -9.07 -0.94
N ALA A 253 4.40 -8.56 -0.41
CA ALA A 253 3.52 -9.29 0.50
C ALA A 253 2.81 -10.48 -0.15
N ARG A 254 2.84 -10.57 -1.47
CA ARG A 254 2.34 -11.74 -2.23
C ARG A 254 3.42 -12.75 -2.58
N GLY A 255 4.67 -12.48 -2.18
CA GLY A 255 5.82 -13.27 -2.57
C GLY A 255 6.18 -13.15 -4.06
N ASN A 256 5.65 -12.15 -4.78
CA ASN A 256 6.06 -11.89 -6.16
C ASN A 256 7.36 -11.05 -6.16
N LEU A 257 8.46 -11.71 -5.79
CA LEU A 257 9.72 -11.04 -5.48
C LEU A 257 10.33 -10.32 -6.70
N ASP A 258 10.21 -10.88 -7.90
CA ASP A 258 10.71 -10.22 -9.12
C ASP A 258 9.93 -8.94 -9.43
N GLN A 259 8.61 -8.95 -9.26
CA GLN A 259 7.78 -7.76 -9.42
C GLN A 259 8.06 -6.73 -8.31
N ALA A 260 8.30 -7.17 -7.07
CA ALA A 260 8.70 -6.28 -6.00
C ALA A 260 10.05 -5.59 -6.31
N ILE A 261 11.02 -6.31 -6.89
CA ILE A 261 12.28 -5.72 -7.35
C ILE A 261 12.01 -4.66 -8.43
N ALA A 262 11.19 -4.98 -9.43
CA ALA A 262 10.85 -4.04 -10.51
C ALA A 262 10.13 -2.78 -10.00
N PHE A 263 9.18 -2.92 -9.07
CA PHE A 263 8.50 -1.77 -8.47
C PHE A 263 9.41 -0.96 -7.55
N ALA A 264 10.35 -1.59 -6.84
CA ALA A 264 11.35 -0.84 -6.07
C ALA A 264 12.27 -0.02 -7.00
N ASP A 265 12.69 -0.58 -8.14
CA ASP A 265 13.46 0.16 -9.14
C ASP A 265 12.68 1.33 -9.73
N LEU A 266 11.40 1.11 -10.05
CA LEU A 266 10.51 2.16 -10.55
C LEU A 266 10.35 3.28 -9.51
N TYR A 267 10.12 2.89 -8.25
CA TYR A 267 10.00 3.81 -7.13
C TYR A 267 11.25 4.69 -7.00
N LEU A 268 12.43 4.07 -6.88
CA LEU A 268 13.72 4.76 -6.70
C LEU A 268 14.11 5.63 -7.90
N LYS A 269 13.63 5.29 -9.10
CA LYS A 269 13.84 6.09 -10.31
C LYS A 269 12.98 7.36 -10.33
N ARG A 270 11.73 7.27 -9.85
CA ARG A 270 10.75 8.36 -9.89
C ARG A 270 10.87 9.28 -8.68
N HIS A 271 11.16 8.72 -7.52
CA HIS A 271 11.14 9.41 -6.25
C HIS A 271 12.56 9.67 -5.76
N GLY A 272 12.81 10.91 -5.29
CA GLY A 272 14.10 11.30 -4.76
C GLY A 272 14.37 10.73 -3.35
N PRO A 273 15.57 10.95 -2.80
CA PRO A 273 15.96 10.48 -1.47
C PRO A 273 14.95 10.86 -0.37
N SER A 274 14.43 9.86 0.34
CA SER A 274 13.41 10.02 1.39
C SER A 274 13.43 8.87 2.39
N GLY A 275 12.64 8.98 3.46
CA GLY A 275 12.47 7.88 4.43
C GLY A 275 11.84 6.63 3.82
N THR A 276 10.97 6.80 2.82
CA THR A 276 10.34 5.74 2.03
C THR A 276 11.27 5.19 0.95
N SER A 277 12.25 5.97 0.46
CA SER A 277 13.34 5.46 -0.39
C SER A 277 14.21 4.44 0.33
N ILE A 278 14.46 4.64 1.64
CA ILE A 278 15.10 3.62 2.49
C ILE A 278 14.27 2.34 2.42
N ASP A 279 12.96 2.41 2.62
CA ASP A 279 12.09 1.22 2.60
C ASP A 279 12.09 0.52 1.24
N ALA A 280 12.11 1.28 0.14
CA ALA A 280 12.19 0.72 -1.21
C ALA A 280 13.47 -0.10 -1.41
N HIS A 281 14.63 0.44 -0.99
CA HIS A 281 15.87 -0.31 -0.96
C HIS A 281 15.77 -1.57 -0.07
N LEU A 282 15.11 -1.50 1.09
CA LEU A 282 14.96 -2.64 2.00
C LEU A 282 14.03 -3.73 1.46
N PHE A 283 12.91 -3.37 0.84
CA PHE A 283 12.05 -4.33 0.14
C PHE A 283 12.81 -5.01 -1.00
N LYS A 284 13.55 -4.24 -1.80
CA LYS A 284 14.39 -4.78 -2.88
C LYS A 284 15.48 -5.71 -2.34
N ALA A 285 16.17 -5.32 -1.27
CA ALA A 285 17.19 -6.13 -0.63
C ALA A 285 16.63 -7.47 -0.13
N ALA A 286 15.49 -7.47 0.56
CA ALA A 286 14.86 -8.68 1.04
C ALA A 286 14.38 -9.59 -0.12
N ALA A 287 13.78 -9.01 -1.17
CA ALA A 287 13.38 -9.76 -2.35
C ALA A 287 14.59 -10.40 -3.07
N LEU A 288 15.67 -9.64 -3.27
CA LEU A 288 16.93 -10.13 -3.83
C LEU A 288 17.53 -11.26 -2.98
N ALA A 289 17.61 -11.09 -1.66
CA ALA A 289 18.12 -12.11 -0.76
C ALA A 289 17.31 -13.41 -0.82
N ARG A 290 15.98 -13.30 -0.82
CA ARG A 290 15.05 -14.44 -0.91
C ARG A 290 15.07 -15.15 -2.27
N THR A 291 15.56 -14.49 -3.32
CA THR A 291 15.82 -15.10 -4.64
C THR A 291 17.28 -15.56 -4.81
N GLY A 292 18.09 -15.51 -3.74
CA GLY A 292 19.49 -15.96 -3.74
C GLY A 292 20.50 -14.95 -4.28
N ARG A 293 20.07 -13.72 -4.63
CA ARG A 293 20.90 -12.63 -5.17
C ARG A 293 21.51 -11.78 -4.04
N THR A 294 22.23 -12.43 -3.13
CA THR A 294 22.68 -11.81 -1.87
C THR A 294 23.71 -10.69 -2.04
N GLU A 295 24.53 -10.70 -3.09
CA GLU A 295 25.48 -9.61 -3.37
C GLU A 295 24.76 -8.32 -3.75
N GLU A 296 23.77 -8.42 -4.64
CA GLU A 296 22.93 -7.29 -5.04
C GLU A 296 22.10 -6.79 -3.85
N ALA A 297 21.54 -7.68 -3.04
CA ALA A 297 20.88 -7.31 -1.80
C ALA A 297 21.81 -6.49 -0.89
N GLY A 298 23.08 -6.87 -0.80
CA GLY A 298 24.08 -6.15 -0.01
C GLY A 298 24.45 -4.77 -0.56
N ALA A 299 24.25 -4.51 -1.85
CA ALA A 299 24.35 -3.18 -2.44
C ALA A 299 23.15 -2.31 -2.02
N GLU A 300 21.94 -2.87 -2.04
CA GLU A 300 20.72 -2.16 -1.63
C GLU A 300 20.71 -1.82 -0.13
N ILE A 301 21.19 -2.72 0.74
CA ILE A 301 21.38 -2.41 2.17
C ILE A 301 22.36 -1.23 2.37
N ARG A 302 23.45 -1.19 1.60
CA ARG A 302 24.40 -0.06 1.67
C ARG A 302 23.75 1.23 1.21
N ALA A 303 23.02 1.22 0.10
CA ALA A 303 22.29 2.39 -0.38
C ALA A 303 21.28 2.91 0.66
N ALA A 304 20.57 2.00 1.35
CA ALA A 304 19.67 2.37 2.45
C ALA A 304 20.41 3.01 3.64
N LEU A 305 21.59 2.50 3.99
CA LEU A 305 22.43 3.05 5.07
C LEU A 305 23.14 4.35 4.66
N ASP A 306 23.45 4.56 3.38
CA ASP A 306 24.00 5.81 2.87
C ASP A 306 22.99 6.96 3.02
N LEU A 307 21.68 6.67 2.90
CA LEU A 307 20.61 7.62 3.18
C LEU A 307 20.48 7.94 4.67
N ASN A 308 20.63 6.93 5.54
CA ASN A 308 20.63 7.10 6.99
C ASN A 308 21.43 5.97 7.68
N PRO A 309 22.66 6.25 8.15
CA PRO A 309 23.56 5.23 8.67
C PRO A 309 23.08 4.54 9.96
N VAL A 310 22.15 5.17 10.68
CA VAL A 310 21.60 4.65 11.93
C VAL A 310 20.16 4.20 11.78
N ALA A 311 19.60 4.12 10.57
CA ALA A 311 18.22 3.68 10.39
C ALA A 311 18.01 2.25 10.94
N ARG A 312 17.30 2.14 12.08
CA ARG A 312 17.04 0.87 12.79
C ARG A 312 16.65 -0.28 11.85
N ARG A 313 15.70 -0.02 10.95
CA ARG A 313 15.21 -0.99 9.96
C ARG A 313 16.27 -1.44 8.96
N ALA A 314 17.14 -0.54 8.51
CA ALA A 314 18.21 -0.88 7.58
C ALA A 314 19.29 -1.73 8.25
N LEU A 315 19.66 -1.40 9.51
CA LEU A 315 20.57 -2.19 10.32
C LEU A 315 20.04 -3.62 10.52
N ARG A 316 18.76 -3.77 10.91
CA ARG A 316 18.11 -5.09 11.08
C ARG A 316 18.08 -5.91 9.79
N TYR A 317 17.68 -5.30 8.67
CA TYR A 317 17.68 -5.97 7.37
C TYR A 317 19.09 -6.36 6.92
N GLY A 318 20.11 -5.53 7.21
CA GLY A 318 21.51 -5.85 6.98
C GLY A 318 21.97 -7.06 7.79
N ILE A 319 21.67 -7.10 9.10
CA ILE A 319 21.95 -8.26 9.96
C ILE A 319 21.29 -9.52 9.40
N MET A 320 20.01 -9.43 9.04
CA MET A 320 19.25 -10.53 8.43
C MET A 320 19.89 -11.06 7.14
N LEU A 321 20.40 -10.17 6.28
CA LEU A 321 21.12 -10.55 5.07
C LEU A 321 22.43 -11.29 5.38
N GLU A 322 23.21 -10.81 6.35
CA GLU A 322 24.46 -11.46 6.73
C GLU A 322 24.22 -12.85 7.33
N LEU A 323 23.15 -13.01 8.11
CA LEU A 323 22.71 -14.31 8.61
C LEU A 323 22.30 -15.26 7.46
N VAL A 324 21.63 -14.76 6.41
CA VAL A 324 21.34 -15.55 5.20
C VAL A 324 22.61 -16.02 4.50
N ARG A 325 23.67 -15.20 4.47
CA ARG A 325 24.94 -15.56 3.80
C ARG A 325 25.76 -16.59 4.57
N GLY A 326 25.83 -16.45 5.89
CA GLY A 326 26.78 -17.20 6.72
C GLY A 326 26.16 -18.29 7.60
N ALA A 327 24.83 -18.26 7.81
CA ALA A 327 24.11 -19.08 8.79
C ALA A 327 24.73 -19.01 10.21
N LYS A 328 25.35 -17.89 10.55
CA LYS A 328 25.87 -17.52 11.88
C LYS A 328 26.29 -16.05 11.88
N PRO A 329 26.45 -15.41 13.05
CA PRO A 329 27.07 -14.10 13.15
C PRO A 329 28.45 -14.05 12.48
N ASN A 330 28.74 -12.94 11.81
CA ASN A 330 30.02 -12.61 11.20
C ASN A 330 30.44 -11.19 11.58
N GLU A 331 31.66 -10.78 11.20
CA GLU A 331 32.20 -9.45 11.53
C GLU A 331 31.23 -8.32 11.15
N ARG A 332 30.67 -8.38 9.93
CA ARG A 332 29.75 -7.35 9.44
C ARG A 332 28.41 -7.32 10.18
N SER A 333 27.84 -8.48 10.52
CA SER A 333 26.59 -8.52 11.29
C SER A 333 26.78 -8.02 12.72
N GLU A 334 27.94 -8.28 13.32
CA GLU A 334 28.32 -7.71 14.62
C GLU A 334 28.46 -6.19 14.56
N GLU A 335 29.14 -5.64 13.57
CA GLU A 335 29.27 -4.17 13.39
C GLU A 335 27.90 -3.48 13.26
N LEU A 336 27.00 -4.07 12.46
CA LEU A 336 25.63 -3.58 12.30
C LEU A 336 24.85 -3.68 13.62
N TYR A 337 25.02 -4.77 14.37
CA TYR A 337 24.37 -4.99 15.65
C TYR A 337 24.88 -4.05 16.74
N GLU A 338 26.18 -3.78 16.81
CA GLU A 338 26.76 -2.79 17.72
C GLU A 338 26.24 -1.38 17.43
N THR A 339 26.14 -1.02 16.14
CA THR A 339 25.52 0.24 15.71
C THR A 339 24.05 0.29 16.13
N LEU A 340 23.31 -0.80 15.96
CA LEU A 340 21.90 -0.91 16.35
C LEU A 340 21.71 -0.74 17.86
N VAL A 341 22.47 -1.48 18.67
CA VAL A 341 22.33 -1.46 20.14
C VAL A 341 22.84 -0.14 20.75
N SER A 342 23.91 0.45 20.22
CA SER A 342 24.41 1.75 20.71
C SER A 342 23.42 2.89 20.52
N ASN A 343 22.59 2.84 19.47
CA ASN A 343 21.59 3.85 19.17
C ASN A 343 20.20 3.56 19.79
N TYR A 344 19.81 2.28 19.93
CA TYR A 344 18.44 1.90 20.28
C TYR A 344 18.31 0.95 21.49
N GLY A 345 19.42 0.40 21.99
CA GLY A 345 19.42 -0.66 22.99
C GLY A 345 18.85 -1.99 22.47
N VAL A 346 18.72 -2.97 23.36
CA VAL A 346 18.04 -4.25 23.10
C VAL A 346 16.61 -4.11 23.60
N THR A 347 15.70 -3.74 22.69
CA THR A 347 14.32 -3.36 23.05
C THR A 347 13.23 -4.13 22.30
N ASP A 348 13.61 -5.06 21.43
CA ASP A 348 12.68 -5.77 20.55
C ASP A 348 13.14 -7.22 20.34
N PRO A 349 12.19 -8.16 20.12
CA PRO A 349 12.49 -9.58 19.99
C PRO A 349 13.57 -9.93 18.95
N PHE A 350 13.73 -9.13 17.88
CA PHE A 350 14.77 -9.37 16.90
C PHE A 350 16.18 -9.23 17.52
N GLU A 351 16.44 -8.13 18.22
CA GLU A 351 17.71 -7.86 18.89
C GLU A 351 17.99 -8.88 20.00
N GLU A 352 16.97 -9.25 20.80
CA GLU A 352 17.12 -10.28 21.83
C GLU A 352 17.50 -11.64 21.24
N SER A 353 16.90 -12.01 20.11
CA SER A 353 17.21 -13.27 19.41
C SER A 353 18.61 -13.26 18.82
N TYR A 354 19.05 -12.12 18.27
CA TYR A 354 20.42 -11.96 17.81
C TYR A 354 21.41 -12.06 18.97
N GLN A 355 21.10 -11.46 20.12
CA GLN A 355 21.95 -11.53 21.32
C GLN A 355 22.12 -12.95 21.86
N ARG A 356 21.09 -13.80 21.77
CA ARG A 356 21.17 -15.21 22.19
C ARG A 356 21.96 -16.08 21.22
N LEU A 357 21.90 -15.76 19.93
CA LEU A 357 22.64 -16.47 18.89
C LEU A 357 24.15 -16.24 18.98
N ARG A 358 24.57 -15.05 19.43
CA ARG A 358 25.98 -14.63 19.56
C ARG A 358 26.70 -15.32 20.72
#